data_AF-A0A963Q841-F1
#
_entry.id   AF-A0A963Q841-F1
#
_cell.length_a   1.000
_cell.length_b   1.000
_cell.length_c   1.000
_cell.angle_alpha   90.00
_cell.angle_beta   90.00
_cell.angle_gamma   90.00
#
_symmetry.space_group_name_H-M   'P 1'
#
loop_
_entity.id
_entity.type
_entity.pdbx_description
1 polymer ?
#
loop_
_entity_poly.entity_id
_entity_poly.type
_entity_poly.pdbx_seq_one_letter_code
_entity_poly.pdbx_strand_id
1 'polypeptide(L)'
;YSAKVLGSDAKTDVAVLKIDAKDLPTVTTGRIQDLQVGEWVLAIGAPFGFENTVTAGVVSAKGRSLPDDSAVPFIQTDVAVNPGNSGGPLFNTRGEVVGINAQIYSRTGGYQGLSFAIPIDLALKVKDQIVATGKVEHARLGVTIQEVNQALADSFKLERPEGALVASVESGSPADKAGLQTGDIIRSVDGTVIRSSGDLPAIISLATPGDTVALDIWRKGRSQRIEARLGSAGDTAPTVARNDAQASQGRLGLALRPLQPQEAQAVGAPNGLVVESVAGAAARAGINPGDVVLAVNGTAVKDVEQVRSIVEKSDKSVALLIQRDGDKIFVPIRLG
;
A
#
# COMPACT_ATOMS: atom_id res chain seq x y z
N TYR A 1 -38.60 -1.51 5.48
CA TYR A 1 -38.44 -0.44 6.48
C TYR A 1 -37.86 0.79 5.81
N SER A 2 -38.20 2.00 6.26
CA SER A 2 -37.43 3.19 5.88
C SER A 2 -36.15 3.25 6.72
N ALA A 3 -35.05 3.74 6.14
CA ALA A 3 -33.75 3.83 6.79
C ALA A 3 -33.27 5.29 6.85
N LYS A 4 -32.70 5.69 7.99
CA LYS A 4 -32.02 6.96 8.18
C LYS A 4 -30.51 6.76 8.07
N VAL A 5 -29.85 7.57 7.26
CA VAL A 5 -28.38 7.63 7.22
C VAL A 5 -27.87 8.29 8.49
N LEU A 6 -27.05 7.58 9.28
CA LEU A 6 -26.36 8.15 10.44
C LEU A 6 -25.06 8.84 10.04
N GLY A 7 -24.40 8.33 9.00
CA GLY A 7 -23.20 8.90 8.42
C GLY A 7 -22.59 7.97 7.38
N SER A 8 -21.59 8.48 6.66
CA SER A 8 -20.85 7.75 5.63
C SER A 8 -19.40 8.23 5.58
N ASP A 9 -18.49 7.33 5.26
CA ASP A 9 -17.08 7.61 5.04
C ASP A 9 -16.69 7.22 3.61
N ALA A 10 -16.52 8.23 2.76
CA ALA A 10 -16.19 8.04 1.36
C ALA A 10 -14.79 7.40 1.16
N LYS A 11 -13.86 7.56 2.12
CA LYS A 11 -12.51 7.00 2.00
C LYS A 11 -12.49 5.47 2.14
N THR A 12 -13.43 4.91 2.90
CA THR A 12 -13.55 3.46 3.10
C THR A 12 -14.75 2.84 2.40
N ASP A 13 -15.60 3.65 1.80
CA ASP A 13 -16.87 3.24 1.18
C ASP A 13 -17.82 2.53 2.16
N VAL A 14 -17.90 3.04 3.39
CA VAL A 14 -18.76 2.51 4.46
C VAL A 14 -19.79 3.55 4.90
N ALA A 15 -21.05 3.13 5.00
CA ALA A 15 -22.14 3.93 5.55
C ALA A 15 -22.89 3.18 6.65
N VAL A 16 -23.39 3.93 7.63
CA VAL A 16 -24.21 3.39 8.72
C VAL A 16 -25.64 3.87 8.56
N LEU A 17 -26.56 2.91 8.46
CA LEU A 17 -27.99 3.16 8.36
C LEU A 17 -28.69 2.69 9.64
N LYS A 18 -29.71 3.45 10.06
CA LYS A 18 -30.61 3.10 11.15
C LYS A 18 -32.01 2.84 10.61
N ILE A 19 -32.59 1.72 10.98
CA ILE A 19 -34.00 1.41 10.75
C ILE A 19 -34.74 1.37 12.09
N ASP A 20 -36.00 1.81 12.09
CA ASP A 20 -36.85 1.76 13.27
C ASP A 20 -37.59 0.42 13.30
N ALA A 21 -36.90 -0.60 13.81
CA ALA A 21 -37.41 -1.96 13.98
C ALA A 21 -36.80 -2.60 15.24
N LYS A 22 -37.45 -3.63 15.78
CA LYS A 22 -37.00 -4.39 16.96
C LYS A 22 -36.91 -5.86 16.62
N ASP A 23 -36.16 -6.61 17.43
CA ASP A 23 -36.07 -8.08 17.37
C ASP A 23 -35.66 -8.63 16.00
N LEU A 24 -34.77 -7.90 15.31
CA LEU A 24 -34.21 -8.32 14.03
C LEU A 24 -33.10 -9.34 14.23
N PRO A 25 -32.98 -10.34 13.32
CA PRO A 25 -31.83 -11.24 13.32
C PRO A 25 -30.54 -10.46 13.02
N THR A 26 -29.45 -10.84 13.69
CA THR A 26 -28.13 -10.25 13.50
C THR A 26 -27.12 -11.32 13.13
N VAL A 27 -26.11 -10.93 12.35
CA VAL A 27 -24.95 -11.77 12.06
C VAL A 27 -23.91 -11.66 13.18
N THR A 28 -23.09 -12.69 13.34
CA THR A 28 -21.85 -12.61 14.12
C THR A 28 -20.72 -12.10 13.24
N THR A 29 -19.73 -11.43 13.84
CA THR A 29 -18.57 -10.88 13.13
C THR A 29 -17.32 -11.66 13.50
N GLY A 30 -16.50 -11.99 12.50
CA GLY A 30 -15.18 -12.60 12.68
C GLY A 30 -14.09 -11.54 12.78
N ARG A 31 -12.83 -11.97 12.67
CA ARG A 31 -11.65 -11.08 12.64
C ARG A 31 -10.79 -11.38 11.42
N ILE A 32 -10.26 -10.35 10.77
CA ILE A 32 -9.47 -10.51 9.55
C ILE A 32 -8.13 -11.21 9.77
N GLN A 33 -7.60 -11.09 10.99
CA GLN A 33 -6.35 -11.73 11.40
C GLN A 33 -6.46 -13.26 11.44
N ASP A 34 -7.64 -13.78 11.76
CA ASP A 34 -7.91 -15.22 11.85
C ASP A 34 -8.20 -15.85 10.48
N LEU A 35 -8.62 -15.03 9.50
CA LEU A 35 -8.94 -15.46 8.14
C LEU A 35 -7.67 -15.85 7.37
N GLN A 36 -7.67 -17.01 6.71
CA GLN A 36 -6.51 -17.49 5.96
C GLN A 36 -6.70 -17.40 4.44
N VAL A 37 -5.61 -17.18 3.71
CA VAL A 37 -5.61 -17.34 2.25
C VAL A 37 -5.87 -18.80 1.91
N GLY A 38 -6.79 -19.05 0.98
CA GLY A 38 -7.30 -20.38 0.64
C GLY A 38 -8.50 -20.84 1.48
N GLU A 39 -8.88 -20.09 2.52
CA GLU A 39 -10.09 -20.38 3.30
C GLU A 39 -11.34 -20.13 2.46
N TRP A 40 -12.32 -21.03 2.57
CA TRP A 40 -13.61 -20.90 1.90
C TRP A 40 -14.42 -19.72 2.47
N VAL A 41 -15.01 -18.94 1.57
CA VAL A 41 -15.87 -17.81 1.90
C VAL A 41 -17.12 -17.79 1.01
N LEU A 42 -18.14 -17.12 1.51
CA LEU A 42 -19.46 -17.04 0.90
C LEU A 42 -19.95 -15.60 0.83
N ALA A 43 -20.42 -15.14 -0.32
CA ALA A 43 -21.15 -13.87 -0.42
C ALA A 43 -22.66 -14.13 -0.51
N ILE A 44 -23.42 -13.24 0.10
CA ILE A 44 -24.88 -13.20 -0.02
C ILE A 44 -25.28 -11.79 -0.49
N GLY A 45 -26.16 -11.72 -1.50
CA GLY A 45 -26.63 -10.45 -2.03
C GLY A 45 -27.81 -10.59 -2.99
N ALA A 46 -28.10 -9.50 -3.70
CA ALA A 46 -29.19 -9.43 -4.68
C ALA A 46 -28.66 -8.99 -6.06
N PRO A 47 -27.79 -9.78 -6.72
CA PRO A 47 -27.21 -9.43 -8.01
C PRO A 47 -28.31 -9.18 -9.05
N PHE A 48 -28.23 -8.05 -9.74
CA PHE A 48 -29.21 -7.65 -10.77
C PHE A 48 -30.67 -7.66 -10.30
N GLY A 49 -30.92 -7.56 -8.99
CA GLY A 49 -32.26 -7.63 -8.40
C GLY A 49 -32.78 -9.07 -8.15
N PHE A 50 -31.99 -10.11 -8.40
CA PHE A 50 -32.32 -11.48 -7.99
C PHE A 50 -32.01 -11.67 -6.51
N GLU A 51 -33.02 -11.52 -5.67
CA GLU A 51 -32.91 -11.61 -4.21
C GLU A 51 -32.35 -12.97 -3.74
N ASN A 52 -31.60 -12.95 -2.63
CA ASN A 52 -31.10 -14.14 -1.93
C ASN A 52 -30.16 -15.03 -2.76
N THR A 53 -29.29 -14.42 -3.56
CA THR A 53 -28.25 -15.17 -4.28
C THR A 53 -27.07 -15.41 -3.36
N VAL A 54 -26.57 -16.64 -3.40
CA VAL A 54 -25.43 -17.11 -2.65
C VAL A 54 -24.34 -17.56 -3.63
N THR A 55 -23.12 -17.06 -3.45
CA THR A 55 -21.94 -17.46 -4.23
C THR A 55 -20.80 -17.84 -3.29
N ALA A 56 -20.01 -18.84 -3.67
CA ALA A 56 -18.91 -19.36 -2.88
C ALA A 56 -17.59 -19.24 -3.64
N GLY A 57 -16.50 -19.13 -2.89
CA GLY A 57 -15.14 -19.05 -3.39
C GLY A 57 -14.16 -19.16 -2.23
N VAL A 58 -12.94 -18.68 -2.43
CA VAL A 58 -11.88 -18.67 -1.44
C VAL A 58 -11.30 -17.28 -1.25
N VAL A 59 -10.65 -17.05 -0.12
CA VAL A 59 -9.80 -15.88 0.08
C VAL A 59 -8.56 -16.03 -0.80
N SER A 60 -8.45 -15.23 -1.85
CA SER A 60 -7.31 -15.25 -2.75
C SER A 60 -6.11 -14.46 -2.21
N ALA A 61 -6.37 -13.37 -1.49
CA ALA A 61 -5.35 -12.56 -0.82
C ALA A 61 -5.98 -11.65 0.25
N LYS A 62 -5.15 -11.10 1.14
CA LYS A 62 -5.54 -10.08 2.14
C LYS A 62 -4.70 -8.82 1.96
N GLY A 63 -5.17 -7.69 2.45
CA GLY A 63 -4.41 -6.44 2.45
C GLY A 63 -4.13 -5.89 1.05
N ARG A 64 -5.02 -6.15 0.08
CA ARG A 64 -4.86 -5.63 -1.28
C ARG A 64 -5.18 -4.15 -1.30
N SER A 65 -4.18 -3.34 -1.62
CA SER A 65 -4.38 -1.96 -2.02
C SER A 65 -4.85 -1.92 -3.47
N LEU A 66 -5.92 -1.16 -3.72
CA LEU A 66 -6.40 -0.88 -5.06
C LEU A 66 -5.92 0.50 -5.52
N PRO A 67 -5.94 0.76 -6.84
CA PRO A 67 -5.42 2.00 -7.41
C PRO A 67 -6.38 3.19 -7.30
N ASP A 68 -7.42 3.07 -6.50
CA ASP A 68 -8.58 3.96 -6.45
C ASP A 68 -8.43 5.07 -5.38
N ASP A 69 -7.19 5.44 -5.04
CA ASP A 69 -6.82 6.37 -3.95
C ASP A 69 -7.40 6.00 -2.56
N SER A 70 -8.08 4.86 -2.43
CA SER A 70 -8.61 4.37 -1.17
C SER A 70 -7.52 3.65 -0.39
N ALA A 71 -7.36 3.99 0.90
CA ALA A 71 -6.44 3.31 1.80
C ALA A 71 -7.01 1.98 2.34
N VAL A 72 -7.97 1.38 1.63
CA VAL A 72 -8.70 0.21 2.11
C VAL A 72 -7.86 -1.05 1.85
N PRO A 73 -7.54 -1.83 2.90
CA PRO A 73 -6.81 -3.08 2.76
C PRO A 73 -7.75 -4.22 2.37
N PHE A 74 -8.21 -4.23 1.12
CA PHE A 74 -9.25 -5.15 0.67
C PHE A 74 -8.87 -6.63 0.87
N ILE A 75 -9.88 -7.43 1.18
CA ILE A 75 -9.86 -8.88 1.03
C ILE A 75 -10.12 -9.19 -0.44
N GLN A 76 -9.23 -9.93 -1.07
CA GLN A 76 -9.43 -10.43 -2.43
C GLN A 76 -10.04 -11.82 -2.38
N THR A 77 -11.07 -12.05 -3.19
CA THR A 77 -11.72 -13.36 -3.33
C THR A 77 -12.14 -13.61 -4.77
N ASP A 78 -12.30 -14.87 -5.12
CA ASP A 78 -12.92 -15.32 -6.36
C ASP A 78 -14.42 -15.62 -6.18
N VAL A 79 -15.04 -15.24 -5.07
CA VAL A 79 -16.50 -15.26 -4.98
C VAL A 79 -17.08 -14.38 -6.10
N ALA A 80 -18.07 -14.91 -6.82
CA ALA A 80 -18.73 -14.17 -7.88
C ALA A 80 -19.56 -13.01 -7.30
N VAL A 81 -19.07 -11.79 -7.52
CA VAL A 81 -19.71 -10.52 -7.12
C VAL A 81 -20.07 -9.77 -8.40
N ASN A 82 -21.33 -9.34 -8.47
CA ASN A 82 -21.88 -8.51 -9.56
C ASN A 82 -22.67 -7.33 -8.96
N PRO A 83 -23.00 -6.29 -9.74
CA PRO A 83 -23.85 -5.19 -9.28
C PRO A 83 -25.11 -5.70 -8.56
N GLY A 84 -25.36 -5.18 -7.35
CA GLY A 84 -26.40 -5.67 -6.43
C GLY A 84 -25.89 -6.56 -5.27
N ASN A 85 -24.62 -6.95 -5.28
CA ASN A 85 -23.97 -7.55 -4.10
C ASN A 85 -23.26 -6.53 -3.20
N SER A 86 -22.99 -5.32 -3.69
CA SER A 86 -22.30 -4.27 -2.93
C SER A 86 -23.05 -3.94 -1.65
N GLY A 87 -22.32 -3.90 -0.53
CA GLY A 87 -22.88 -3.75 0.82
C GLY A 87 -23.32 -5.07 1.48
N GLY A 88 -23.36 -6.17 0.73
CA GLY A 88 -23.66 -7.51 1.26
C GLY A 88 -22.49 -8.12 2.05
N PRO A 89 -22.75 -9.06 2.97
CA PRO A 89 -21.72 -9.70 3.78
C PRO A 89 -20.89 -10.72 2.98
N LEU A 90 -19.61 -10.82 3.33
CA LEU A 90 -18.74 -11.94 3.04
C LEU A 90 -18.56 -12.77 4.31
N PHE A 91 -19.00 -14.03 4.30
CA PHE A 91 -18.94 -14.96 5.42
C PHE A 91 -17.77 -15.92 5.30
N ASN A 92 -17.19 -16.31 6.43
CA ASN A 92 -16.35 -17.50 6.52
C ASN A 92 -17.19 -18.78 6.73
N THR A 93 -16.53 -19.94 6.78
CA THR A 93 -17.19 -21.25 6.98
C THR A 93 -17.87 -21.43 8.33
N ARG A 94 -17.62 -20.54 9.31
CA ARG A 94 -18.28 -20.53 10.62
C ARG A 94 -19.55 -19.68 10.64
N GLY A 95 -19.91 -19.05 9.52
CA GLY A 95 -21.06 -18.14 9.43
C GLY A 95 -20.80 -16.76 10.05
N GLU A 96 -19.53 -16.40 10.26
CA GLU A 96 -19.14 -15.08 10.75
C GLU A 96 -18.85 -14.15 9.57
N VAL A 97 -19.30 -12.90 9.63
CA VAL A 97 -18.96 -11.89 8.63
C VAL A 97 -17.51 -11.48 8.79
N VAL A 98 -16.72 -11.62 7.72
CA VAL A 98 -15.31 -11.23 7.67
C VAL A 98 -15.05 -10.02 6.77
N GLY A 99 -16.02 -9.65 5.93
CA GLY A 99 -15.95 -8.43 5.12
C GLY A 99 -17.30 -7.99 4.54
N ILE A 100 -17.28 -6.84 3.87
CA ILE A 100 -18.41 -6.26 3.13
C ILE A 100 -18.03 -6.23 1.65
N ASN A 101 -18.81 -6.89 0.80
CA ASN A 101 -18.56 -6.91 -0.65
C ASN A 101 -18.66 -5.47 -1.18
N ALA A 102 -17.62 -5.01 -1.87
CA ALA A 102 -17.55 -3.63 -2.34
C ALA A 102 -17.55 -3.57 -3.87
N GLN A 103 -16.52 -4.16 -4.48
CA GLN A 103 -16.25 -3.99 -5.91
C GLN A 103 -15.57 -5.19 -6.54
N ILE A 104 -15.51 -5.18 -7.87
CA ILE A 104 -14.75 -6.12 -8.68
C ILE A 104 -13.71 -5.39 -9.50
N TYR A 105 -12.61 -6.06 -9.83
CA TYR A 105 -11.74 -5.58 -10.90
C TYR A 105 -12.25 -6.16 -12.22
N SER A 106 -12.66 -5.29 -13.14
CA SER A 106 -13.20 -5.70 -14.44
C SER A 106 -12.86 -4.72 -15.54
N ARG A 107 -12.53 -5.25 -16.72
CA ARG A 107 -12.39 -4.47 -17.96
C ARG A 107 -13.71 -4.35 -18.75
N THR A 108 -14.68 -5.20 -18.46
CA THR A 108 -15.96 -5.30 -19.20
C THR A 108 -17.17 -4.89 -18.37
N GLY A 109 -16.98 -4.64 -17.07
CA GLY A 109 -18.05 -4.41 -16.09
C GLY A 109 -18.66 -5.68 -15.49
N GLY A 110 -18.27 -6.88 -15.96
CA GLY A 110 -18.70 -8.17 -15.41
C GLY A 110 -17.63 -8.84 -14.55
N TYR A 111 -18.04 -9.79 -13.70
CA TYR A 111 -17.11 -10.59 -12.89
C TYR A 111 -16.09 -11.36 -13.76
N GLN A 112 -14.81 -11.32 -13.37
CA GLN A 112 -13.68 -11.92 -14.10
C GLN A 112 -12.71 -12.70 -13.19
N GLY A 113 -13.17 -13.14 -12.00
CA GLY A 113 -12.29 -13.86 -11.05
C GLY A 113 -11.70 -12.99 -9.94
N LEU A 114 -12.00 -11.69 -9.90
CA LEU A 114 -11.38 -10.73 -8.98
C LEU A 114 -12.44 -9.86 -8.29
N SER A 115 -12.76 -10.22 -7.06
CA SER A 115 -13.69 -9.50 -6.19
C SER A 115 -12.98 -8.99 -4.94
N PHE A 116 -13.43 -7.84 -4.42
CA PHE A 116 -12.82 -7.14 -3.30
C PHE A 116 -13.86 -6.79 -2.25
N ALA A 117 -13.54 -7.13 -0.99
CA ALA A 117 -14.36 -6.84 0.16
C ALA A 117 -13.61 -5.97 1.18
N ILE A 118 -14.32 -4.99 1.76
CA ILE A 118 -13.84 -4.16 2.86
C ILE A 118 -13.76 -5.06 4.11
N PRO A 119 -12.63 -5.14 4.82
CA PRO A 119 -12.54 -5.96 6.03
C PRO A 119 -13.55 -5.54 7.11
N ILE A 120 -14.15 -6.53 7.78
CA ILE A 120 -15.18 -6.26 8.79
C ILE A 120 -14.65 -5.41 9.96
N ASP A 121 -13.39 -5.59 10.35
CA ASP A 121 -12.75 -4.83 11.43
C ASP A 121 -12.70 -3.32 11.11
N LEU A 122 -12.40 -2.99 9.85
CA LEU A 122 -12.42 -1.61 9.37
C LEU A 122 -13.84 -1.04 9.37
N ALA A 123 -14.80 -1.79 8.84
CA ALA A 123 -16.20 -1.37 8.79
C ALA A 123 -16.80 -1.16 10.20
N LEU A 124 -16.47 -2.02 11.17
CA LEU A 124 -16.92 -1.90 12.56
C LEU A 124 -16.33 -0.65 13.23
N LYS A 125 -15.04 -0.39 13.02
CA LYS A 125 -14.38 0.82 13.53
C LYS A 125 -15.00 2.09 12.95
N VAL A 126 -15.23 2.13 11.64
CA VAL A 126 -15.92 3.25 10.96
C VAL A 126 -17.33 3.43 11.53
N LYS A 127 -18.06 2.34 11.71
CA LYS A 127 -19.40 2.34 12.31
C LYS A 127 -19.39 2.91 13.74
N ASP A 128 -18.45 2.50 14.58
CA ASP A 128 -18.33 3.00 15.95
C ASP A 128 -18.06 4.52 15.98
N GLN A 129 -17.19 5.02 15.10
CA GLN A 129 -16.93 6.47 14.98
C GLN A 129 -18.15 7.26 14.51
N ILE A 130 -18.87 6.77 13.49
CA ILE A 130 -20.09 7.40 12.97
C ILE A 130 -21.18 7.44 14.06
N VAL A 131 -21.38 6.34 14.79
CA VAL A 131 -22.38 6.28 15.86
C VAL A 131 -22.01 7.23 17.01
N ALA A 132 -20.73 7.34 17.35
CA ALA A 132 -20.28 8.19 18.46
C ALA A 132 -20.27 9.68 18.13
N THR A 133 -19.81 10.06 16.93
CA THR A 133 -19.48 11.45 16.60
C THR A 133 -20.08 11.97 15.29
N GLY A 134 -20.65 11.09 14.47
CA GLY A 134 -21.12 11.40 13.11
C GLY A 134 -20.00 11.68 12.09
N LYS A 135 -18.73 11.53 12.48
CA LYS A 135 -17.56 11.74 11.62
C LYS A 135 -16.58 10.58 11.76
N VAL A 136 -15.70 10.43 10.78
CA VAL A 136 -14.67 9.40 10.74
C VAL A 136 -13.33 10.06 10.55
N GLU A 137 -12.38 9.74 11.42
CA GLU A 137 -10.99 10.14 11.29
C GLU A 137 -10.12 8.91 11.03
N HIS A 138 -9.12 9.11 10.17
CA HIS A 138 -8.21 8.05 9.74
C HIS A 138 -6.79 8.38 10.17
N ALA A 139 -6.08 7.41 10.71
CA ALA A 139 -4.68 7.61 11.06
C ALA A 139 -3.80 7.70 9.82
N ARG A 140 -2.71 8.46 9.95
CA ARG A 140 -1.74 8.69 8.87
C ARG A 140 -0.32 8.61 9.41
N LEU A 141 0.56 7.98 8.64
CA LEU A 141 2.01 7.97 8.87
C LEU A 141 2.75 8.99 7.99
N GLY A 142 2.31 9.20 6.74
CA GLY A 142 2.89 10.20 5.83
C GLY A 142 4.09 9.69 5.02
N VAL A 143 3.94 8.50 4.45
CA VAL A 143 4.96 7.83 3.64
C VAL A 143 4.38 7.36 2.32
N THR A 144 5.21 7.36 1.28
CA THR A 144 4.98 6.57 0.07
C THR A 144 5.82 5.31 0.17
N ILE A 145 5.20 4.16 -0.05
CA ILE A 145 5.85 2.85 0.08
C ILE A 145 5.85 2.06 -1.22
N GLN A 146 6.72 1.05 -1.26
CA GLN A 146 6.93 0.18 -2.39
C GLN A 146 7.14 -1.27 -1.93
N GLU A 147 6.72 -2.21 -2.77
CA GLU A 147 6.98 -3.64 -2.58
C GLU A 147 8.49 -3.95 -2.66
N VAL A 148 8.97 -4.79 -1.75
CA VAL A 148 10.35 -5.29 -1.76
C VAL A 148 10.41 -6.58 -2.58
N ASN A 149 10.82 -6.50 -3.84
CA ASN A 149 11.14 -7.69 -4.63
C ASN A 149 12.56 -8.21 -4.33
N GLN A 150 12.92 -9.39 -4.86
CA GLN A 150 14.24 -9.99 -4.61
C GLN A 150 15.41 -9.08 -5.02
N ALA A 151 15.29 -8.35 -6.12
CA ALA A 151 16.37 -7.48 -6.57
C ALA A 151 16.56 -6.26 -5.65
N LEU A 152 15.49 -5.73 -5.07
CA LEU A 152 15.58 -4.72 -4.01
C LEU A 152 16.14 -5.32 -2.72
N ALA A 153 15.68 -6.51 -2.32
CA ALA A 153 16.20 -7.21 -1.15
C ALA A 153 17.73 -7.38 -1.24
N ASP A 154 18.24 -7.82 -2.39
CA ASP A 154 19.67 -7.94 -2.67
C ASP A 154 20.40 -6.58 -2.54
N SER A 155 19.85 -5.51 -3.14
CA SER A 155 20.43 -4.15 -3.08
C SER A 155 20.51 -3.58 -1.67
N PHE A 156 19.49 -3.85 -0.85
CA PHE A 156 19.39 -3.40 0.54
C PHE A 156 19.98 -4.40 1.56
N LYS A 157 20.54 -5.53 1.08
CA LYS A 157 21.14 -6.60 1.88
C LYS A 157 20.17 -7.24 2.87
N LEU A 158 18.92 -7.40 2.46
CA LEU A 158 17.91 -8.14 3.20
C LEU A 158 18.06 -9.66 2.97
N GLU A 159 17.76 -10.44 4.00
CA GLU A 159 17.73 -11.91 3.89
C GLU A 159 16.55 -12.41 3.05
N ARG A 160 15.42 -11.68 3.07
CA ARG A 160 14.18 -12.04 2.39
C ARG A 160 13.51 -10.80 1.77
N PRO A 161 12.83 -10.96 0.61
CA PRO A 161 12.06 -9.92 -0.05
C PRO A 161 10.73 -9.67 0.68
N GLU A 162 10.82 -9.07 1.85
CA GLU A 162 9.67 -8.77 2.72
C GLU A 162 9.80 -7.34 3.26
N GLY A 163 8.67 -6.77 3.67
CA GLY A 163 8.59 -5.44 4.27
C GLY A 163 8.04 -4.38 3.31
N ALA A 164 7.90 -3.15 3.83
CA ALA A 164 7.47 -1.99 3.07
C ALA A 164 8.66 -1.03 2.88
N LEU A 165 9.17 -0.90 1.65
CA LEU A 165 10.26 0.03 1.32
C LEU A 165 9.72 1.45 1.24
N VAL A 166 10.27 2.36 2.03
CA VAL A 166 9.91 3.78 2.07
C VAL A 166 10.53 4.48 0.87
N ALA A 167 9.72 4.78 -0.15
CA ALA A 167 10.14 5.50 -1.34
C ALA A 167 10.21 7.02 -1.09
N SER A 168 9.29 7.55 -0.27
CA SER A 168 9.32 8.95 0.15
C SER A 168 8.73 9.13 1.55
N VAL A 169 9.19 10.18 2.23
CA VAL A 169 8.64 10.66 3.49
C VAL A 169 8.17 12.09 3.26
N GLU A 170 6.92 12.38 3.59
CA GLU A 170 6.36 13.72 3.48
C GLU A 170 6.93 14.61 4.59
N SER A 171 7.39 15.80 4.21
CA SER A 171 7.96 16.78 5.16
C SER A 171 6.93 17.20 6.22
N GLY A 172 7.34 17.18 7.50
CA GLY A 172 6.49 17.53 8.63
C GLY A 172 5.46 16.47 9.05
N SER A 173 5.42 15.34 8.33
CA SER A 173 4.55 14.21 8.65
C SER A 173 4.94 13.50 9.95
N PRO A 174 4.06 12.63 10.49
CA PRO A 174 4.40 11.72 11.59
C PRO A 174 5.68 10.90 11.37
N ALA A 175 5.87 10.36 10.16
CA ALA A 175 7.07 9.61 9.79
C ALA A 175 8.34 10.47 9.83
N ASP A 176 8.26 11.69 9.29
CA ASP A 176 9.39 12.65 9.30
C ASP A 176 9.78 13.00 10.74
N LYS A 177 8.78 13.32 11.58
CA LYS A 177 8.99 13.60 13.02
C LYS A 177 9.55 12.40 13.79
N ALA A 178 9.18 11.19 13.39
CA ALA A 178 9.73 9.94 13.95
C ALA A 178 11.16 9.64 13.45
N GLY A 179 11.66 10.40 12.49
CA GLY A 179 12.99 10.22 11.90
C GLY A 179 13.08 9.06 10.91
N LEU A 180 11.95 8.64 10.31
CA LEU A 180 11.93 7.71 9.19
C LEU A 180 12.54 8.39 7.95
N GLN A 181 13.22 7.62 7.11
CA GLN A 181 13.97 8.12 5.97
C GLN A 181 13.63 7.33 4.70
N THR A 182 13.77 7.98 3.54
CA THR A 182 13.73 7.29 2.26
C THR A 182 14.81 6.20 2.20
N GLY A 183 14.43 5.01 1.73
CA GLY A 183 15.29 3.82 1.70
C GLY A 183 15.23 2.97 2.97
N ASP A 184 14.50 3.38 3.99
CA ASP A 184 14.15 2.49 5.10
C ASP A 184 13.19 1.40 4.63
N ILE A 185 13.30 0.21 5.19
CA ILE A 185 12.32 -0.86 4.98
C ILE A 185 11.65 -1.15 6.32
N ILE A 186 10.34 -0.92 6.41
CA ILE A 186 9.56 -1.25 7.61
C ILE A 186 9.32 -2.75 7.64
N ARG A 187 9.72 -3.40 8.74
CA ARG A 187 9.69 -4.85 8.94
C ARG A 187 8.59 -5.30 9.91
N SER A 188 8.22 -4.47 10.87
CA SER A 188 7.08 -4.70 11.77
C SER A 188 6.50 -3.40 12.31
N VAL A 189 5.22 -3.46 12.69
CA VAL A 189 4.48 -2.42 13.41
C VAL A 189 3.87 -3.07 14.66
N ASP A 190 4.25 -2.59 15.85
CA ASP A 190 3.82 -3.15 17.14
C ASP A 190 4.00 -4.68 17.24
N GLY A 191 5.09 -5.19 16.68
CA GLY A 191 5.40 -6.62 16.62
C GLY A 191 4.66 -7.40 15.52
N THR A 192 3.70 -6.78 14.82
CA THR A 192 3.06 -7.37 13.64
C THR A 192 4.00 -7.29 12.44
N VAL A 193 4.38 -8.44 11.89
CA VAL A 193 5.34 -8.54 10.78
C VAL A 193 4.72 -7.98 9.48
N ILE A 194 5.48 -7.14 8.78
CA ILE A 194 5.18 -6.65 7.43
C ILE A 194 5.80 -7.61 6.43
N ARG A 195 4.97 -8.41 5.76
CA ARG A 195 5.39 -9.35 4.72
C ARG A 195 5.39 -8.70 3.34
N SER A 196 4.39 -7.86 3.08
CA SER A 196 4.25 -7.09 1.84
C SER A 196 3.99 -5.61 2.13
N SER A 197 4.17 -4.76 1.12
CA SER A 197 3.92 -3.33 1.25
C SER A 197 2.47 -3.01 1.67
N GLY A 198 1.50 -3.82 1.23
CA GLY A 198 0.08 -3.66 1.57
C GLY A 198 -0.26 -3.87 3.05
N ASP A 199 0.60 -4.55 3.81
CA ASP A 199 0.37 -4.80 5.24
C ASP A 199 0.46 -3.50 6.06
N LEU A 200 1.33 -2.57 5.66
CA LEU A 200 1.51 -1.31 6.39
C LEU A 200 0.24 -0.43 6.32
N PRO A 201 -0.34 -0.11 5.14
CA PRO A 201 -1.62 0.59 5.07
C PRO A 201 -2.74 -0.15 5.81
N ALA A 202 -2.73 -1.49 5.79
CA ALA A 202 -3.72 -2.29 6.50
C ALA A 202 -3.68 -2.04 8.01
N ILE A 203 -2.48 -2.04 8.60
CA ILE A 203 -2.31 -1.79 10.03
C ILE A 203 -2.62 -0.33 10.38
N ILE A 204 -2.11 0.63 9.58
CA ILE A 204 -2.32 2.05 9.85
C ILE A 204 -3.80 2.46 9.72
N SER A 205 -4.56 1.89 8.77
CA SER A 205 -6.00 2.19 8.61
C SER A 205 -6.83 1.76 9.84
N LEU A 206 -6.38 0.72 10.55
CA LEU A 206 -7.00 0.25 11.78
C LEU A 206 -6.55 1.03 13.03
N ALA A 207 -5.49 1.83 12.97
CA ALA A 207 -5.03 2.68 14.07
C ALA A 207 -5.80 4.02 14.17
N THR A 208 -5.82 4.63 15.35
CA THR A 208 -6.50 5.90 15.61
C THR A 208 -5.51 7.07 15.52
N PRO A 209 -5.93 8.24 14.99
CA PRO A 209 -5.11 9.44 15.08
C PRO A 209 -4.65 9.72 16.52
N GLY A 210 -3.35 9.97 16.69
CA GLY A 210 -2.73 10.20 17.99
C GLY A 210 -2.13 8.95 18.64
N ASP A 211 -2.46 7.75 18.16
CA ASP A 211 -1.81 6.50 18.59
C ASP A 211 -0.30 6.55 18.32
N THR A 212 0.48 5.93 19.20
CA THR A 212 1.93 5.76 18.99
C THR A 212 2.18 4.31 18.62
N VAL A 213 2.83 4.10 17.48
CA VAL A 213 3.19 2.78 16.98
C VAL A 213 4.70 2.60 16.99
N ALA A 214 5.16 1.42 17.39
CA ALA A 214 6.56 1.04 17.31
C ALA A 214 6.86 0.39 15.96
N LEU A 215 7.80 0.97 15.21
CA LEU A 215 8.26 0.50 13.91
C LEU A 215 9.63 -0.13 14.06
N ASP A 216 9.76 -1.42 13.74
CA ASP A 216 11.08 -2.01 13.52
C ASP A 216 11.43 -1.85 12.03
N ILE A 217 12.54 -1.18 11.75
CA ILE A 217 12.99 -0.81 10.41
C ILE A 217 14.35 -1.42 10.09
N TRP A 218 14.62 -1.63 8.81
CA TRP A 218 15.93 -1.93 8.28
C TRP A 218 16.49 -0.70 7.59
N ARG A 219 17.62 -0.20 8.10
CA ARG A 219 18.29 0.98 7.58
C ARG A 219 19.77 0.69 7.39
N LYS A 220 20.27 0.85 6.17
CA LYS A 220 21.70 0.72 5.83
C LYS A 220 22.34 -0.57 6.35
N GLY A 221 21.62 -1.69 6.25
CA GLY A 221 22.12 -3.01 6.65
C GLY A 221 21.98 -3.33 8.15
N ARG A 222 21.18 -2.56 8.91
CA ARG A 222 20.99 -2.75 10.35
C ARG A 222 19.52 -2.58 10.74
N SER A 223 19.08 -3.38 11.70
CA SER A 223 17.78 -3.20 12.35
C SER A 223 17.81 -2.00 13.31
N GLN A 224 16.76 -1.20 13.28
CA GLN A 224 16.52 -0.09 14.21
C GLN A 224 15.06 -0.13 14.64
N ARG A 225 14.76 0.40 15.82
CA ARG A 225 13.39 0.61 16.29
C ARG A 225 13.14 2.09 16.43
N ILE A 226 12.03 2.58 15.89
CA ILE A 226 11.58 3.97 16.04
C ILE A 226 10.11 3.98 16.48
N GLU A 227 9.70 5.04 17.14
CA GLU A 227 8.30 5.24 17.53
C GLU A 227 7.71 6.39 16.72
N ALA A 228 6.53 6.18 16.16
CA ALA A 228 5.83 7.18 15.37
C ALA A 228 4.45 7.46 15.97
N ARG A 229 4.19 8.72 16.29
CA ARG A 229 2.87 9.17 16.74
C ARG A 229 2.02 9.53 15.52
N LEU A 230 1.01 8.71 15.22
CA LEU A 230 0.17 8.86 14.04
C LEU A 230 -0.60 10.17 14.04
N GLY A 231 -0.69 10.79 12.88
CA GLY A 231 -1.47 12.00 12.66
C GLY A 231 -2.89 11.68 12.20
N SER A 232 -3.73 12.70 12.14
CA SER A 232 -5.02 12.60 11.44
C SER A 232 -4.80 12.81 9.94
N ALA A 233 -5.41 11.97 9.12
CA ALA A 233 -5.43 12.13 7.69
C ALA A 233 -6.41 13.26 7.32
N GLY A 234 -5.87 14.40 6.85
CA GLY A 234 -6.57 15.20 5.86
C GLY A 234 -6.82 14.38 4.58
N ASP A 235 -7.24 14.97 3.46
CA ASP A 235 -7.60 14.24 2.22
C ASP A 235 -6.50 13.38 1.55
N THR A 236 -5.36 13.17 2.21
CA THR A 236 -4.21 12.43 1.68
C THR A 236 -3.93 11.14 2.47
N ALA A 237 -4.29 10.01 1.88
CA ALA A 237 -3.90 8.67 2.32
C ALA A 237 -2.42 8.35 2.01
N PRO A 238 -1.80 7.37 2.69
CA PRO A 238 -0.51 6.82 2.25
C PRO A 238 -0.66 6.18 0.86
N THR A 239 0.20 6.56 -0.07
CA THR A 239 0.19 6.05 -1.44
C THR A 239 1.16 4.88 -1.58
N VAL A 240 0.71 3.82 -2.26
CA VAL A 240 1.57 2.70 -2.66
C VAL A 240 2.03 2.99 -4.09
N ALA A 241 3.33 3.17 -4.28
CA ALA A 241 3.89 3.34 -5.61
C ALA A 241 3.81 2.00 -6.37
N ARG A 242 3.25 2.03 -7.59
CA ARG A 242 3.22 0.84 -8.45
C ARG A 242 4.61 0.57 -9.02
N ASN A 243 5.00 -0.70 -8.96
CA ASN A 243 6.27 -1.20 -9.47
C ASN A 243 6.04 -2.22 -10.59
N ASP A 244 6.08 -1.76 -11.84
CA ASP A 244 5.91 -2.63 -13.03
C ASP A 244 7.25 -3.01 -13.70
N ALA A 245 8.39 -2.74 -13.05
CA ALA A 245 9.71 -3.00 -13.62
C ALA A 245 10.17 -4.47 -13.44
N GLN A 246 10.31 -5.21 -14.54
CA GLN A 246 10.92 -6.55 -14.58
C GLN A 246 12.46 -6.48 -14.70
N ALA A 247 13.18 -7.21 -13.85
CA ALA A 247 14.64 -7.14 -13.73
C ALA A 247 15.40 -7.98 -14.78
N SER A 248 16.41 -7.41 -15.45
CA SER A 248 17.32 -8.11 -16.40
C SER A 248 18.77 -7.55 -16.38
N GLN A 249 19.77 -8.36 -16.80
CA GLN A 249 21.22 -8.22 -16.49
C GLN A 249 21.98 -7.10 -17.25
N GLY A 250 22.91 -6.40 -16.59
CA GLY A 250 24.08 -5.72 -17.21
C GLY A 250 24.59 -4.44 -16.52
N ARG A 251 25.78 -3.97 -16.92
CA ARG A 251 26.38 -2.68 -16.49
C ARG A 251 25.45 -1.53 -16.89
N LEU A 252 24.92 -0.83 -15.88
CA LEU A 252 23.75 0.08 -15.89
C LEU A 252 23.35 0.72 -17.22
N GLY A 253 24.27 1.30 -17.99
CA GLY A 253 23.95 1.95 -19.27
C GLY A 253 23.27 3.30 -19.09
N LEU A 254 23.76 4.12 -18.15
CA LEU A 254 23.25 5.46 -17.87
C LEU A 254 24.28 6.52 -18.26
N ALA A 255 23.85 7.55 -18.98
CA ALA A 255 24.53 8.83 -19.05
C ALA A 255 23.82 9.81 -18.10
N LEU A 256 24.57 10.36 -17.14
CA LEU A 256 24.06 11.17 -16.05
C LEU A 256 24.73 12.54 -16.03
N ARG A 257 23.96 13.58 -15.69
CA ARG A 257 24.46 14.93 -15.44
C ARG A 257 23.86 15.49 -14.16
N PRO A 258 24.60 16.26 -13.34
CA PRO A 258 24.03 16.96 -12.19
C PRO A 258 22.86 17.88 -12.57
N LEU A 259 21.85 17.97 -11.71
CA LEU A 259 20.76 18.93 -11.84
C LEU A 259 21.29 20.36 -11.93
N GLN A 260 20.71 21.15 -12.82
CA GLN A 260 20.86 22.60 -12.83
C GLN A 260 20.01 23.22 -11.71
N PRO A 261 20.33 24.44 -11.23
CA PRO A 261 19.59 25.07 -10.13
C PRO A 261 18.07 25.16 -10.34
N GLN A 262 17.62 25.41 -11.57
CA GLN A 262 16.20 25.47 -11.91
C GLN A 262 15.54 24.09 -11.88
N GLU A 263 16.23 23.05 -12.37
CA GLU A 263 15.77 21.67 -12.32
C GLU A 263 15.68 21.18 -10.86
N ALA A 264 16.66 21.51 -10.02
CA ALA A 264 16.67 21.18 -8.59
C ALA A 264 15.47 21.78 -7.84
N GLN A 265 15.09 23.02 -8.17
CA GLN A 265 13.89 23.65 -7.63
C GLN A 265 12.61 22.94 -8.08
N ALA A 266 12.49 22.61 -9.38
CA ALA A 266 11.33 21.92 -9.92
C ALA A 266 11.14 20.51 -9.33
N VAL A 267 12.25 19.81 -9.09
CA VAL A 267 12.27 18.46 -8.49
C VAL A 267 12.02 18.51 -6.98
N GLY A 268 12.27 19.65 -6.33
CA GLY A 268 12.20 19.78 -4.88
C GLY A 268 13.33 19.01 -4.16
N ALA A 269 14.48 18.84 -4.82
CA ALA A 269 15.65 18.18 -4.27
C ALA A 269 16.90 19.03 -4.52
N PRO A 270 17.73 19.31 -3.50
CA PRO A 270 18.92 20.14 -3.67
C PRO A 270 20.02 19.46 -4.48
N ASN A 271 19.97 18.13 -4.61
CA ASN A 271 20.94 17.32 -5.33
C ASN A 271 20.19 16.23 -6.11
N GLY A 272 20.80 15.77 -7.20
CA GLY A 272 20.29 14.70 -8.05
C GLY A 272 20.96 14.72 -9.42
N LEU A 273 20.78 13.65 -10.18
CA LEU A 273 21.37 13.48 -11.51
C LEU A 273 20.29 13.20 -12.53
N VAL A 274 20.20 14.04 -13.57
CA VAL A 274 19.29 13.82 -14.70
C VAL A 274 19.85 12.71 -15.59
N VAL A 275 18.99 11.80 -16.02
CA VAL A 275 19.29 10.80 -17.05
C VAL A 275 19.21 11.46 -18.43
N GLU A 276 20.35 11.64 -19.09
CA GLU A 276 20.40 12.22 -20.45
C GLU A 276 20.16 11.16 -21.52
N SER A 277 20.72 9.96 -21.31
CA SER A 277 20.45 8.81 -22.16
C SER A 277 20.56 7.51 -21.37
N VAL A 278 19.85 6.50 -21.86
CA VAL A 278 19.73 5.20 -21.21
C VAL A 278 19.89 4.08 -22.24
N ALA A 279 20.59 3.03 -21.84
CA ALA A 279 20.84 1.84 -22.63
C ALA A 279 20.97 0.63 -21.68
N GLY A 280 21.11 -0.57 -22.25
CA GLY A 280 21.48 -1.76 -21.48
C GLY A 280 20.50 -2.08 -20.35
N ALA A 281 21.02 -2.31 -19.14
CA ALA A 281 20.24 -2.81 -18.03
C ALA A 281 19.27 -1.78 -17.45
N ALA A 282 19.65 -0.50 -17.39
CA ALA A 282 18.77 0.56 -16.92
C ALA A 282 17.58 0.77 -17.85
N ALA A 283 17.80 0.73 -19.18
CA ALA A 283 16.72 0.84 -20.16
C ALA A 283 15.72 -0.32 -20.00
N ARG A 284 16.23 -1.55 -19.82
CA ARG A 284 15.38 -2.72 -19.58
C ARG A 284 14.66 -2.69 -18.23
N ALA A 285 15.26 -2.06 -17.22
CA ALA A 285 14.63 -1.82 -15.93
C ALA A 285 13.57 -0.70 -15.97
N GLY A 286 13.34 -0.09 -17.13
CA GLY A 286 12.30 0.92 -17.34
C GLY A 286 12.73 2.34 -16.96
N ILE A 287 14.03 2.61 -16.84
CA ILE A 287 14.54 3.99 -16.70
C ILE A 287 14.47 4.69 -18.06
N ASN A 288 14.04 5.96 -18.03
CA ASN A 288 13.85 6.79 -19.20
C ASN A 288 14.75 8.03 -19.14
N PRO A 289 15.12 8.62 -20.29
CA PRO A 289 15.67 9.97 -20.33
C PRO A 289 14.72 10.96 -19.66
N GLY A 290 15.25 11.89 -18.88
CA GLY A 290 14.47 12.84 -18.07
C GLY A 290 14.18 12.39 -16.64
N ASP A 291 14.35 11.10 -16.32
CA ASP A 291 14.31 10.64 -14.93
C ASP A 291 15.42 11.33 -14.12
N VAL A 292 15.14 11.62 -12.85
CA VAL A 292 16.12 12.22 -11.93
C VAL A 292 16.53 11.21 -10.87
N VAL A 293 17.78 10.76 -10.91
CA VAL A 293 18.37 9.87 -9.90
C VAL A 293 18.69 10.67 -8.64
N LEU A 294 18.04 10.34 -7.53
CA LEU A 294 18.18 11.00 -6.23
C LEU A 294 19.05 10.20 -5.25
N ALA A 295 18.99 8.87 -5.30
CA ALA A 295 19.73 8.00 -4.42
C ALA A 295 20.07 6.65 -5.07
N VAL A 296 21.10 5.99 -4.53
CA VAL A 296 21.54 4.65 -4.92
C VAL A 296 21.64 3.80 -3.66
N ASN A 297 20.93 2.67 -3.60
CA ASN A 297 20.84 1.78 -2.43
C ASN A 297 20.49 2.54 -1.13
N GLY A 298 19.53 3.46 -1.22
CA GLY A 298 19.10 4.31 -0.09
C GLY A 298 20.09 5.39 0.33
N THR A 299 21.19 5.59 -0.42
CA THR A 299 22.17 6.65 -0.15
C THR A 299 22.00 7.77 -1.18
N ALA A 300 21.72 8.98 -0.72
CA ALA A 300 21.59 10.15 -1.59
C ALA A 300 22.88 10.39 -2.40
N VAL A 301 22.74 10.75 -3.67
CA VAL A 301 23.86 11.00 -4.57
C VAL A 301 23.82 12.42 -5.11
N LYS A 302 25.01 13.02 -5.28
CA LYS A 302 25.19 14.39 -5.77
C LYS A 302 25.98 14.47 -7.08
N ASP A 303 26.78 13.45 -7.37
CA ASP A 303 27.68 13.40 -8.51
C ASP A 303 27.77 11.99 -9.10
N VAL A 304 28.29 11.90 -10.32
CA VAL A 304 28.36 10.65 -11.10
C VAL A 304 29.39 9.70 -10.48
N GLU A 305 30.42 10.24 -9.85
CA GLU A 305 31.48 9.51 -9.15
C GLU A 305 30.92 8.71 -7.97
N GLN A 306 30.01 9.28 -7.19
CA GLN A 306 29.31 8.59 -6.11
C GLN A 306 28.46 7.44 -6.62
N VAL A 307 27.71 7.65 -7.71
CA VAL A 307 26.94 6.57 -8.35
C VAL A 307 27.88 5.45 -8.76
N ARG A 308 28.96 5.77 -9.48
CA ARG A 308 29.95 4.79 -9.93
C ARG A 308 30.54 4.00 -8.76
N SER A 309 30.95 4.68 -7.69
CA SER A 309 31.53 4.05 -6.50
C SER A 309 30.56 3.10 -5.79
N ILE A 310 29.28 3.46 -5.68
CA ILE A 310 28.27 2.61 -5.05
C ILE A 310 28.01 1.37 -5.93
N VAL A 311 27.95 1.55 -7.24
CA VAL A 311 27.73 0.46 -8.21
C VAL A 311 28.89 -0.53 -8.20
N GLU A 312 30.14 -0.06 -8.19
CA GLU A 312 31.33 -0.93 -8.13
C GLU A 312 31.41 -1.76 -6.84
N LYS A 313 30.82 -1.27 -5.75
CA LYS A 313 30.74 -1.98 -4.45
C LYS A 313 29.50 -2.86 -4.33
N SER A 314 28.60 -2.78 -5.30
CA SER A 314 27.37 -3.58 -5.32
C SER A 314 27.63 -4.88 -6.05
N ASP A 315 26.98 -5.95 -5.57
CA ASP A 315 27.19 -7.30 -6.06
C ASP A 315 26.11 -7.65 -7.11
N LYS A 316 24.97 -8.15 -6.65
CA LYS A 316 23.91 -8.67 -7.52
C LYS A 316 23.06 -7.58 -8.18
N SER A 317 22.77 -6.52 -7.44
CA SER A 317 21.85 -5.47 -7.87
C SER A 317 22.12 -4.12 -7.22
N VAL A 318 21.56 -3.09 -7.86
CA VAL A 318 21.55 -1.70 -7.39
C VAL A 318 20.12 -1.19 -7.45
N ALA A 319 19.66 -0.48 -6.42
CA ALA A 319 18.38 0.21 -6.39
C ALA A 319 18.60 1.71 -6.64
N LEU A 320 18.10 2.22 -7.75
CA LEU A 320 18.09 3.65 -8.04
C LEU A 320 16.78 4.25 -7.57
N LEU A 321 16.83 5.22 -6.66
CA LEU A 321 15.69 6.09 -6.40
C LEU A 321 15.64 7.12 -7.52
N ILE A 322 14.63 7.02 -8.37
CA ILE A 322 14.35 8.01 -9.41
C ILE A 322 13.15 8.87 -9.01
N GLN A 323 13.08 10.08 -9.56
CA GLN A 323 11.88 10.89 -9.60
C GLN A 323 11.42 11.02 -11.05
N ARG A 324 10.14 10.69 -11.30
CA ARG A 324 9.47 10.77 -12.60
C ARG A 324 8.08 11.33 -12.38
N ASP A 325 7.72 12.38 -13.11
CA ASP A 325 6.39 13.02 -13.04
C ASP A 325 5.96 13.43 -11.61
N GLY A 326 6.93 13.73 -10.74
CA GLY A 326 6.71 14.07 -9.33
C GLY A 326 6.77 12.88 -8.36
N ASP A 327 6.63 11.65 -8.85
CA ASP A 327 6.67 10.43 -8.05
C ASP A 327 8.09 9.94 -7.83
N LYS A 328 8.38 9.46 -6.62
CA LYS A 328 9.67 8.84 -6.25
C LYS A 328 9.53 7.33 -6.18
N ILE A 329 10.38 6.62 -6.90
CA ILE A 329 10.31 5.15 -7.06
C ILE A 329 11.72 4.55 -7.01
N PHE A 330 11.87 3.42 -6.32
CA PHE A 330 13.10 2.63 -6.36
C PHE A 330 13.05 1.61 -7.51
N VAL A 331 13.89 1.82 -8.52
CA VAL A 331 14.07 0.92 -9.65
C VAL A 331 15.28 0.00 -9.40
N PRO A 332 15.08 -1.32 -9.24
CA PRO A 332 16.19 -2.26 -9.10
C PRO A 332 16.79 -2.63 -10.46
N ILE A 333 18.12 -2.65 -10.54
CA ILE A 333 18.89 -2.98 -11.73
C ILE A 333 19.85 -4.10 -11.37
N ARG A 334 19.81 -5.20 -12.12
CA ARG A 334 20.74 -6.33 -11.95
C ARG A 334 22.05 -6.04 -12.67
N LEU A 335 23.16 -6.19 -11.97
CA LEU A 335 24.48 -5.82 -12.50
C LEU A 335 25.09 -6.89 -13.43
N GLY A 336 24.61 -8.12 -13.37
CA GLY A 336 25.13 -9.26 -14.13
C GLY A 336 25.13 -10.50 -13.26
#